data_AF-A0A2S3R568-F1
#
_entry.id   AF-A0A2S3R568-F1
#
_cell.length_a   1.000
_cell.length_b   1.000
_cell.length_c   1.000
_cell.angle_alpha   90.00
_cell.angle_beta   90.00
_cell.angle_gamma   90.00
#
_symmetry.space_group_name_H-M   'P 1'
#
loop_
_entity.id
_entity.type
_entity.pdbx_description
1 polymer ?
#
loop_
_entity_poly.entity_id
_entity_poly.type
_entity_poly.pdbx_seq_one_letter_code
_entity_poly.pdbx_strand_id
1 'polypeptide(L)'
;MKSLLLALTLFSMTVCFSQAAELHLSNSVVMDLTLPKEASHSSNLLILKFDDWHFSHEVIDPKTFFRPVDLTDIQHHFLKSVFYPNLRDNFPSWLRELANELAVSFGLPKSQVIDGKFDNFELIGSYDSISKQGYLFIFEEHQIHHISYFGEKEHYLNMTKTIKEK
;
A
#
# COMPACT_ATOMS: atom_id res chain seq x y z
N MET A 1 -12.13 -49.82 16.21
CA MET A 1 -12.61 -48.48 16.66
C MET A 1 -11.54 -47.66 17.37
N LYS A 2 -10.75 -48.23 18.30
CA LYS A 2 -9.67 -47.49 18.99
C LYS A 2 -8.54 -46.99 18.06
N SER A 3 -8.22 -47.75 17.01
CA SER A 3 -7.22 -47.39 15.99
C SER A 3 -7.68 -46.26 15.07
N LEU A 4 -8.98 -46.09 14.85
CA LEU A 4 -9.54 -45.00 14.03
C LEU A 4 -9.49 -43.66 14.78
N LEU A 5 -9.67 -43.69 16.11
CA LEU A 5 -9.57 -42.52 16.98
C LEU A 5 -8.13 -41.98 17.07
N LEU A 6 -7.13 -42.87 17.02
CA LEU A 6 -5.72 -42.50 17.04
C LEU A 6 -5.30 -41.82 15.73
N ALA A 7 -5.82 -42.29 14.59
CA ALA A 7 -5.56 -41.67 13.30
C ALA A 7 -6.19 -40.26 13.19
N LEU A 8 -7.39 -40.08 13.74
CA LEU A 8 -8.09 -38.79 13.74
C LEU A 8 -7.41 -37.73 14.64
N THR A 9 -6.73 -38.16 15.71
CA THR A 9 -5.99 -37.28 16.62
C THR A 9 -4.59 -36.92 16.12
N LEU A 10 -3.95 -37.78 15.32
CA LEU A 10 -2.69 -37.42 14.64
C LEU A 10 -2.92 -36.45 13.47
N PHE A 11 -4.08 -36.50 12.81
CA PHE A 11 -4.38 -35.61 11.68
C PHE A 11 -4.78 -34.19 12.11
N SER A 12 -5.18 -33.98 13.37
CA SER A 12 -5.53 -32.65 13.89
C SER A 12 -4.33 -31.81 14.32
N MET A 13 -3.11 -32.36 14.32
CA MET A 13 -1.89 -31.67 14.76
C MET A 13 -1.16 -30.91 13.64
N THR A 14 -1.57 -31.06 12.38
CA THR A 14 -1.12 -30.18 11.27
C THR A 14 -1.96 -28.91 11.23
N VAL A 15 -2.01 -28.18 12.34
CA VAL A 15 -2.30 -26.74 12.28
C VAL A 15 -1.05 -26.09 11.71
N CYS A 16 -1.11 -25.80 10.40
CA CYS A 16 -0.09 -25.04 9.72
C CYS A 16 -0.05 -23.65 10.38
N PHE A 17 0.95 -23.42 11.24
CA PHE A 17 1.21 -22.08 11.77
C PHE A 17 1.62 -21.21 10.58
N SER A 18 0.66 -20.44 10.04
CA SER A 18 1.01 -19.30 9.20
C SER A 18 1.74 -18.33 10.12
N GLN A 19 3.07 -18.32 10.06
CA GLN A 19 3.85 -17.29 10.73
C GLN A 19 3.54 -15.98 10.02
N ALA A 20 2.79 -15.11 10.69
CA ALA A 20 2.71 -13.72 10.32
C ALA A 20 4.10 -13.10 10.56
N ALA A 21 4.65 -12.49 9.51
CA ALA A 21 5.85 -11.68 9.57
C ALA A 21 5.43 -10.22 9.71
N GLU A 22 6.07 -9.50 10.63
CA GLU A 22 5.88 -8.04 10.76
C GLU A 22 6.89 -7.34 9.85
N LEU A 23 6.38 -6.63 8.84
CA LEU A 23 7.18 -5.77 7.97
C LEU A 23 7.22 -4.36 8.55
N HIS A 24 8.40 -3.92 8.99
CA HIS A 24 8.62 -2.55 9.45
C HIS A 24 8.81 -1.62 8.25
N LEU A 25 7.86 -0.71 8.03
CA LEU A 25 7.97 0.32 6.99
C LEU A 25 8.70 1.56 7.51
N SER A 26 8.47 1.90 8.78
CA SER A 26 9.14 2.98 9.50
C SER A 26 9.25 2.66 11.00
N ASN A 27 9.66 3.65 11.80
CA ASN A 27 9.62 3.54 13.26
C ASN A 27 8.19 3.54 13.82
N SER A 28 7.23 4.11 13.09
CA SER A 28 5.85 4.30 13.53
C SER A 28 4.87 3.37 12.84
N VAL A 29 5.25 2.80 11.69
CA VAL A 29 4.35 2.03 10.83
C VAL A 29 4.89 0.63 10.58
N VAL A 30 4.04 -0.36 10.87
CA VAL A 30 4.28 -1.78 10.59
C VAL A 30 3.13 -2.37 9.79
N MET A 31 3.41 -3.48 9.11
CA MET A 31 2.42 -4.23 8.35
C MET A 31 2.52 -5.72 8.72
N ASP A 32 1.41 -6.29 9.20
CA ASP A 32 1.33 -7.73 9.42
C ASP A 32 1.12 -8.45 8.08
N LEU A 33 2.03 -9.35 7.72
CA LEU A 33 1.97 -10.05 6.45
C LEU A 33 2.12 -11.56 6.64
N THR A 34 1.50 -12.32 5.74
CA THR A 34 1.95 -13.70 5.55
C THR A 34 3.34 -13.69 4.90
N LEU A 35 4.12 -14.76 5.10
CA LEU A 35 5.43 -14.87 4.46
C LEU A 35 5.30 -14.83 2.92
N PRO A 36 6.02 -13.94 2.23
CA PRO A 36 6.01 -13.89 0.77
C PRO A 36 6.77 -15.08 0.17
N LYS A 37 6.42 -15.46 -1.06
CA LYS A 37 7.16 -16.47 -1.83
C LYS A 37 8.53 -15.98 -2.26
N GLU A 38 8.59 -14.72 -2.69
CA GLU A 38 9.82 -14.06 -3.09
C GLU A 38 9.86 -12.65 -2.52
N ALA A 39 11.05 -12.23 -2.10
CA ALA A 39 11.36 -10.85 -1.75
C ALA A 39 12.57 -10.39 -2.55
N SER A 40 12.50 -9.19 -3.12
CA SER A 40 13.62 -8.54 -3.80
C SER A 40 13.73 -7.11 -3.30
N HIS A 41 14.94 -6.60 -3.19
CA HIS A 41 15.18 -5.21 -2.81
C HIS A 41 16.20 -4.56 -3.75
N SER A 42 16.02 -3.26 -4.02
CA SER A 42 17.01 -2.44 -4.72
C SER A 42 16.89 -1.00 -4.24
N SER A 43 17.93 -0.50 -3.57
CA SER A 43 17.94 0.85 -2.99
C SER A 43 16.73 1.07 -2.06
N ASN A 44 15.81 1.96 -2.43
CA ASN A 44 14.60 2.31 -1.69
C ASN A 44 13.37 1.48 -2.10
N LEU A 45 13.51 0.53 -3.02
CA LEU A 45 12.41 -0.30 -3.53
C LEU A 45 12.48 -1.71 -2.93
N LEU A 46 11.41 -2.11 -2.25
CA LEU A 46 11.14 -3.48 -1.83
C LEU A 46 10.03 -4.06 -2.71
N ILE A 47 10.16 -5.29 -3.18
CA ILE A 47 9.12 -6.02 -3.92
C ILE A 47 8.85 -7.33 -3.20
N LEU A 48 7.60 -7.55 -2.81
CA LEU A 48 7.13 -8.79 -2.22
C LEU A 48 6.14 -9.47 -3.16
N LYS A 49 6.39 -10.74 -3.48
CA LYS A 49 5.52 -11.56 -4.33
C LYS A 49 4.87 -12.68 -3.54
N PHE A 50 3.59 -12.86 -3.79
CA PHE A 50 2.76 -13.95 -3.30
C PHE A 50 2.30 -14.79 -4.49
N ASP A 51 1.41 -15.75 -4.24
CA ASP A 51 0.91 -16.68 -5.25
C ASP A 51 0.29 -15.94 -6.44
N ASP A 52 -0.69 -15.08 -6.13
CA ASP A 52 -1.59 -14.50 -7.13
C ASP A 52 -1.53 -12.96 -7.16
N TRP A 53 -0.67 -12.37 -6.33
CA TRP A 53 -0.54 -10.93 -6.17
C TRP A 53 0.88 -10.55 -5.74
N HIS A 54 1.22 -9.29 -5.95
CA HIS A 54 2.47 -8.72 -5.47
C HIS A 54 2.28 -7.24 -5.15
N PHE A 55 3.19 -6.70 -4.35
CA PHE A 55 3.30 -5.27 -4.20
C PHE A 55 4.75 -4.84 -4.14
N SER A 56 4.98 -3.58 -4.49
CA SER A 56 6.22 -2.89 -4.20
C SER A 56 6.01 -1.82 -3.14
N HIS A 57 7.02 -1.57 -2.33
CA HIS A 57 7.09 -0.50 -1.35
C HIS A 57 8.29 0.37 -1.64
N GLU A 58 8.11 1.69 -1.56
CA GLU A 58 9.19 2.65 -1.55
C GLU A 58 8.88 3.83 -0.62
N VAL A 59 9.93 4.50 -0.15
CA VAL A 59 9.81 5.84 0.43
C VAL A 59 9.93 6.85 -0.70
N ILE A 60 8.97 7.76 -0.80
CA ILE A 60 8.93 8.79 -1.82
C ILE A 60 10.09 9.76 -1.61
N ASP A 61 10.94 9.87 -2.63
CA ASP A 61 11.85 10.98 -2.77
C ASP A 61 11.17 12.09 -3.59
N PRO A 62 10.85 13.25 -2.99
CA PRO A 62 10.11 14.32 -3.65
C PRO A 62 10.83 14.86 -4.90
N LYS A 63 12.13 14.64 -5.04
CA LYS A 63 12.93 15.09 -6.20
C LYS A 63 12.85 14.15 -7.38
N THR A 64 12.54 12.88 -7.15
CA THR A 64 12.68 11.84 -8.17
C THR A 64 11.40 11.05 -8.44
N PHE A 65 10.46 11.04 -7.49
CA PHE A 65 9.21 10.29 -7.61
C PHE A 65 8.37 10.77 -8.80
N PHE A 66 8.29 12.08 -9.03
CA PHE A 66 7.59 12.65 -10.19
C PHE A 66 8.47 13.57 -11.02
N ARG A 67 9.28 13.00 -11.90
CA ARG A 67 9.99 13.80 -12.91
C ARG A 67 8.98 14.34 -13.93
N PRO A 68 9.02 15.65 -14.28
CA PRO A 68 10.16 16.57 -14.13
C PRO A 68 10.11 17.55 -12.94
N VAL A 69 9.24 17.34 -11.94
CA VAL A 69 8.95 18.34 -10.90
C VAL A 69 9.61 17.95 -9.57
N ASP A 70 10.29 18.89 -8.93
CA ASP A 70 10.70 18.76 -7.53
C ASP A 70 9.52 19.11 -6.62
N LEU A 71 9.04 18.12 -5.87
CA LEU A 71 7.92 18.27 -4.94
C LEU A 71 8.36 18.61 -3.51
N THR A 72 9.64 18.94 -3.29
CA THR A 72 10.14 19.32 -1.96
C THR A 72 9.25 20.43 -1.37
N ASP A 73 8.94 20.30 -0.09
CA ASP A 73 8.05 21.16 0.70
C ASP A 73 6.55 21.11 0.34
N ILE A 74 6.16 20.50 -0.78
CA ILE A 74 4.76 20.39 -1.21
C ILE A 74 4.27 18.95 -1.36
N GLN A 75 5.11 17.95 -1.14
CA GLN A 75 4.85 16.55 -1.46
C GLN A 75 3.58 16.01 -0.79
N HIS A 76 3.38 16.29 0.50
CA HIS A 76 2.17 15.86 1.22
C HIS A 76 0.91 16.46 0.62
N HIS A 77 0.91 17.78 0.42
CA HIS A 77 -0.28 18.49 -0.06
C HIS A 77 -0.58 18.11 -1.52
N PHE A 78 0.46 18.02 -2.36
CA PHE A 78 0.34 17.60 -3.75
C PHE A 78 -0.20 16.17 -3.86
N LEU A 79 0.38 15.20 -3.16
CA LEU A 79 -0.06 13.80 -3.23
C LEU A 79 -1.49 13.61 -2.71
N LYS A 80 -1.86 14.27 -1.60
CA LYS A 80 -3.26 14.23 -1.13
C LYS A 80 -4.22 14.81 -2.16
N SER A 81 -3.81 15.84 -2.90
CA SER A 81 -4.65 16.44 -3.94
C SER A 81 -4.94 15.49 -5.11
N VAL A 82 -4.12 14.45 -5.34
CA VAL A 82 -4.38 13.41 -6.33
C VAL A 82 -5.69 12.69 -6.00
N PHE A 83 -5.95 12.43 -4.71
CA PHE A 83 -7.15 11.76 -4.22
C PHE A 83 -8.31 12.70 -3.94
N TYR A 84 -8.04 13.94 -3.53
CA TYR A 84 -9.04 14.93 -3.14
C TYR A 84 -8.95 16.18 -4.03
N PRO A 85 -9.74 16.27 -5.12
CA PRO A 85 -9.64 17.36 -6.10
C PRO A 85 -9.82 18.77 -5.53
N ASN A 86 -10.58 18.93 -4.44
CA ASN A 86 -10.78 20.21 -3.76
C ASN A 86 -9.50 20.79 -3.14
N LEU A 87 -8.46 19.98 -2.92
CA LEU A 87 -7.16 20.48 -2.44
C LEU A 87 -6.37 21.22 -3.53
N ARG A 88 -6.82 21.14 -4.79
CA ARG A 88 -6.12 21.74 -5.95
C ARG A 88 -6.49 23.20 -6.19
N ASP A 89 -7.42 23.76 -5.44
CA ASP A 89 -8.02 25.08 -5.73
C ASP A 89 -6.98 26.21 -5.75
N ASN A 90 -5.97 26.13 -4.87
CA ASN A 90 -4.88 27.10 -4.75
C ASN A 90 -3.64 26.72 -5.56
N PHE A 91 -3.67 25.61 -6.30
CA PHE A 91 -2.53 25.21 -7.13
C PHE A 91 -2.44 26.03 -8.41
N PRO A 92 -1.21 26.38 -8.84
CA PRO A 92 -0.98 26.80 -10.22
C PRO A 92 -1.58 25.80 -11.20
N SER A 93 -2.07 26.28 -12.36
CA SER A 93 -2.78 25.44 -13.33
C SER A 93 -1.99 24.19 -13.72
N TRP A 94 -0.68 24.32 -13.95
CA TRP A 94 0.19 23.20 -14.32
C TRP A 94 0.25 22.11 -13.23
N LEU A 95 0.24 22.48 -11.95
CA LEU A 95 0.31 21.53 -10.83
C LEU A 95 -1.04 20.83 -10.64
N ARG A 96 -2.13 21.55 -10.90
CA ARG A 96 -3.50 21.00 -10.90
C ARG A 96 -3.70 19.98 -12.01
N GLU A 97 -3.20 20.28 -13.21
CA GLU A 97 -3.22 19.36 -14.36
C GLU A 97 -2.40 18.11 -14.05
N LEU A 98 -1.19 18.27 -13.51
CA LEU A 98 -0.35 17.14 -13.11
C LEU A 98 -1.05 16.25 -12.06
N ALA A 99 -1.63 16.85 -11.01
CA ALA A 99 -2.39 16.09 -10.01
C ALA A 99 -3.59 15.35 -10.62
N ASN A 100 -4.21 15.92 -11.65
CA ASN A 100 -5.31 15.29 -12.37
C ASN A 100 -4.86 14.12 -13.24
N GLU A 101 -3.75 14.25 -13.96
CA GLU A 101 -3.16 13.17 -14.76
C GLU A 101 -2.79 11.98 -13.86
N LEU A 102 -2.18 12.25 -12.71
CA LEU A 102 -1.88 11.22 -11.72
C LEU A 102 -3.14 10.55 -11.17
N ALA A 103 -4.18 11.33 -10.87
CA ALA A 103 -5.44 10.78 -10.39
C ALA A 103 -6.01 9.79 -11.41
N VAL A 104 -5.98 10.14 -12.69
CA VAL A 104 -6.41 9.25 -13.78
C VAL A 104 -5.55 7.99 -13.85
N SER A 105 -4.22 8.09 -13.70
CA SER A 105 -3.34 6.91 -13.65
C SER A 105 -3.63 5.99 -12.46
N PHE A 106 -4.15 6.54 -11.36
CA PHE A 106 -4.57 5.80 -10.16
C PHE A 106 -6.02 5.31 -10.24
N GLY A 107 -6.65 5.42 -11.42
CA GLY A 107 -8.03 4.97 -11.67
C GLY A 107 -9.11 5.93 -11.19
N LEU A 108 -8.76 7.11 -10.68
CA LEU A 108 -9.71 8.10 -10.20
C LEU A 108 -10.29 8.93 -11.38
N PRO A 109 -11.55 9.40 -11.28
CA PRO A 109 -12.49 9.22 -10.17
C PRO A 109 -13.33 7.93 -10.28
N LYS A 110 -13.00 7.00 -11.19
CA LYS A 110 -13.78 5.77 -11.38
C LYS A 110 -13.66 4.83 -10.18
N SER A 111 -12.48 4.81 -9.57
CA SER A 111 -12.20 4.08 -8.34
C SER A 111 -12.64 4.88 -7.10
N GLN A 112 -13.00 4.16 -6.04
CA GLN A 112 -13.26 4.78 -4.74
C GLN A 112 -11.93 5.07 -4.03
N VAL A 113 -11.85 6.23 -3.38
CA VAL A 113 -10.77 6.56 -2.45
C VAL A 113 -10.97 5.76 -1.16
N ILE A 114 -9.90 5.13 -0.69
CA ILE A 114 -9.84 4.46 0.60
C ILE A 114 -8.94 5.29 1.49
N ASP A 115 -9.45 5.68 2.65
CA ASP A 115 -8.70 6.46 3.62
C ASP A 115 -8.82 5.89 5.04
N GLY A 116 -7.81 6.19 5.86
CA GLY A 116 -7.73 5.81 7.26
C GLY A 116 -6.82 6.77 8.02
N LYS A 117 -7.24 7.19 9.21
CA LYS A 117 -6.46 8.05 10.10
C LYS A 117 -6.04 7.29 11.35
N PHE A 118 -4.77 7.42 11.66
CA PHE A 118 -4.10 6.89 12.84
C PHE A 118 -3.45 8.05 13.58
N ASP A 119 -2.91 7.83 14.79
CA ASP A 119 -2.31 8.91 15.58
C ASP A 119 -1.04 9.44 14.91
N ASN A 120 -0.23 8.56 14.32
CA ASN A 120 1.08 8.90 13.75
C ASN A 120 1.11 8.99 12.21
N PHE A 121 0.05 8.55 11.52
CA PHE A 121 0.00 8.58 10.06
C PHE A 121 -1.42 8.60 9.49
N GLU A 122 -1.52 8.99 8.22
CA GLU A 122 -2.74 8.88 7.41
C GLU A 122 -2.50 7.93 6.24
N LEU A 123 -3.44 7.04 5.98
CA LEU A 123 -3.44 6.11 4.87
C LEU A 123 -4.44 6.63 3.83
N ILE A 124 -4.02 6.77 2.57
CA ILE A 124 -4.89 7.15 1.44
C ILE A 124 -4.52 6.30 0.23
N GLY A 125 -5.50 5.73 -0.45
CA GLY A 125 -5.27 4.90 -1.63
C GLY A 125 -6.47 4.80 -2.56
N SER A 126 -6.25 4.11 -3.66
CA SER A 126 -7.28 3.75 -4.63
C SER A 126 -7.00 2.36 -5.20
N TYR A 127 -8.03 1.72 -5.72
CA TYR A 127 -7.92 0.46 -6.44
C TYR A 127 -8.75 0.48 -7.72
N ASP A 128 -8.11 0.27 -8.86
CA ASP A 128 -8.76 0.10 -10.16
C ASP A 128 -8.98 -1.37 -10.48
N SER A 129 -10.24 -1.79 -10.51
CA SER A 129 -10.63 -3.16 -10.83
C SER A 129 -10.40 -3.56 -12.28
N ILE A 130 -10.27 -2.59 -13.21
CA ILE A 130 -10.04 -2.88 -14.62
C ILE A 130 -8.58 -3.32 -14.81
N SER A 131 -7.63 -2.53 -14.31
CA SER A 131 -6.21 -2.83 -14.41
C SER A 131 -5.67 -3.76 -13.31
N LYS A 132 -6.50 -4.08 -12.31
CA LYS A 132 -6.12 -4.87 -11.11
C LYS A 132 -4.94 -4.26 -10.36
N GLN A 133 -4.91 -2.93 -10.31
CA GLN A 133 -3.86 -2.14 -9.69
C GLN A 133 -4.40 -1.34 -8.52
N GLY A 134 -3.62 -1.32 -7.45
CA GLY A 134 -3.88 -0.49 -6.28
C GLY A 134 -2.70 0.44 -6.01
N TYR A 135 -3.01 1.64 -5.55
CA TYR A 135 -2.02 2.60 -5.10
C TYR A 135 -2.36 2.96 -3.67
N LEU A 136 -1.36 3.00 -2.79
CA LEU A 136 -1.56 3.30 -1.38
C LEU A 136 -0.41 4.16 -0.88
N PHE A 137 -0.76 5.23 -0.19
CA PHE A 137 0.16 6.20 0.37
C PHE A 137 -0.02 6.23 1.89
N ILE A 138 1.10 6.20 2.60
CA ILE A 138 1.15 6.30 4.06
C ILE A 138 1.88 7.61 4.37
N PHE A 139 1.14 8.60 4.86
CA PHE A 139 1.63 9.94 5.16
C PHE A 139 2.01 10.02 6.65
N GLU A 140 3.31 9.95 6.93
CA GLU A 140 3.89 10.32 8.22
C GLU A 140 4.31 11.79 8.20
N GLU A 141 4.73 12.35 9.34
CA GLU A 141 5.14 13.76 9.44
C GLU A 141 6.30 14.12 8.49
N HIS A 142 7.30 13.24 8.38
CA HIS A 142 8.56 13.53 7.67
C HIS A 142 8.80 12.68 6.42
N GLN A 143 7.92 11.74 6.12
CA GLN A 143 8.06 10.85 4.98
C GLN A 143 6.72 10.37 4.46
N ILE A 144 6.71 9.92 3.21
CA ILE A 144 5.54 9.31 2.60
C ILE A 144 5.98 7.98 2.02
N HIS A 145 5.32 6.90 2.43
CA HIS A 145 5.49 5.62 1.77
C HIS A 145 4.53 5.49 0.61
N HIS A 146 4.99 4.82 -0.44
CA HIS A 146 4.18 4.45 -1.58
C HIS A 146 4.17 2.92 -1.72
N ILE A 147 2.98 2.36 -1.85
CA ILE A 147 2.77 0.94 -2.15
C ILE A 147 2.03 0.84 -3.48
N SER A 148 2.69 0.23 -4.47
CA SER A 148 2.07 -0.17 -5.74
C SER A 148 1.68 -1.63 -5.65
N TYR A 149 0.40 -1.92 -5.81
CA TYR A 149 -0.17 -3.25 -5.66
C TYR A 149 -0.71 -3.78 -6.99
N PHE A 150 -0.51 -5.08 -7.23
CA PHE A 150 -1.04 -5.80 -8.38
C PHE A 150 -1.68 -7.11 -7.94
N GLY A 151 -2.96 -7.31 -8.27
CA GLY A 151 -3.72 -8.51 -7.90
C GLY A 151 -5.21 -8.20 -7.70
N GLU A 152 -5.96 -9.12 -7.11
CA GLU A 152 -7.39 -8.95 -6.87
C GLU A 152 -7.71 -7.92 -5.78
N LYS A 153 -8.90 -7.30 -5.87
CA LYS A 153 -9.35 -6.24 -4.95
C LYS A 153 -9.38 -6.69 -3.50
N GLU A 154 -9.79 -7.94 -3.27
CA GLU A 154 -9.92 -8.49 -1.92
C GLU A 154 -8.56 -8.52 -1.19
N HIS A 155 -7.51 -8.96 -1.87
CA HIS A 155 -6.16 -8.98 -1.33
C HIS A 155 -5.63 -7.56 -1.08
N TYR A 156 -5.91 -6.60 -1.96
CA TYR A 156 -5.58 -5.19 -1.71
C TYR A 156 -6.26 -4.66 -0.44
N LEU A 157 -7.57 -4.87 -0.30
CA LEU A 157 -8.33 -4.43 0.88
C LEU A 157 -7.92 -5.16 2.16
N ASN A 158 -7.44 -6.39 2.07
CA ASN A 158 -6.92 -7.13 3.22
C ASN A 158 -5.53 -6.59 3.61
N MET A 159 -4.65 -6.36 2.63
CA MET A 159 -3.34 -5.74 2.85
C MET A 159 -3.46 -4.36 3.51
N THR A 160 -4.39 -3.51 3.08
CA THR A 160 -4.55 -2.18 3.70
C THR A 160 -4.94 -2.26 5.17
N LYS A 161 -5.69 -3.29 5.58
CA LYS A 161 -6.09 -3.52 6.97
C LYS A 161 -4.97 -4.06 7.86
N THR A 162 -3.89 -4.57 7.29
CA THR A 162 -2.76 -5.07 8.09
C THR A 162 -1.75 -4.00 8.47
N ILE A 163 -1.89 -2.79 7.90
CA ILE A 163 -1.08 -1.62 8.25
C ILE A 163 -1.60 -1.05 9.56
N LYS A 164 -0.68 -0.89 10.52
CA LYS A 164 -0.99 -0.43 11.88
C LYS A 164 0.18 0.38 12.46
N GLU A 165 -0.11 1.04 13.56
CA GLU A 165 0.91 1.67 14.40
C GLU A 165 1.75 0.60 15.11
N LYS A 166 3.02 0.93 15.35
CA LYS A 166 3.93 0.11 16.12
C LYS A 166 3.68 0.20 17.62
#